data_AF-A0A6C2UFQ7-F1
#
_entry.id   AF-A0A6C2UFQ7-F1
#
_cell.length_a   1.000
_cell.length_b   1.000
_cell.length_c   1.000
_cell.angle_alpha   90.00
_cell.angle_beta   90.00
_cell.angle_gamma   90.00
#
_symmetry.space_group_name_H-M   'P 1'
#
loop_
_entity.id
_entity.type
_entity.pdbx_description
1 polymer ?
#
loop_
_entity_poly.entity_id
_entity_poly.type
_entity_poly.pdbx_seq_one_letter_code
_entity_poly.pdbx_strand_id
1 'polypeptide(L)' 'MKSTDPDNYRVIVSNRMTEPVTSTYSIQQFEGQEIHLPKSVRYRPSKENLAEHLERFTGNF' A
#
# COMPACT_ATOMS: atom_id res chain seq x y z
N MET A 1 -3.82 8.21 -3.01
CA MET A 1 -4.09 7.32 -1.86
C MET A 1 -3.17 6.11 -1.95
N LYS A 2 -2.72 5.54 -0.83
CA LYS A 2 -1.99 4.25 -0.82
C LYS A 2 -2.76 3.19 -0.02
N SER A 3 -2.70 1.95 -0.47
CA SER A 3 -3.13 0.73 0.23
C SER A 3 -2.01 -0.32 0.15
N THR A 4 -2.23 -1.47 0.78
CA THR A 4 -1.33 -2.62 0.74
C THR A 4 -2.10 -3.84 0.28
N ASP A 5 -1.56 -4.56 -0.69
CA ASP A 5 -2.04 -5.88 -1.11
C ASP A 5 -1.93 -6.87 0.07
N PRO A 6 -3.04 -7.42 0.56
CA PRO A 6 -3.02 -8.39 1.67
C PRO A 6 -2.34 -9.72 1.32
N ASP A 7 -2.23 -10.07 0.04
CA ASP A 7 -1.64 -11.35 -0.39
C ASP A 7 -0.12 -11.30 -0.41
N ASN A 8 0.44 -10.22 -0.98
CA ASN A 8 1.88 -10.09 -1.20
C ASN A 8 2.53 -8.95 -0.41
N TYR A 9 1.77 -8.25 0.44
CA TYR A 9 2.23 -7.07 1.19
C TYR A 9 2.89 -6.02 0.29
N ARG A 10 2.34 -5.82 -0.91
CA ARG A 10 2.83 -4.81 -1.87
C ARG A 10 2.08 -3.51 -1.73
N VAL A 11 2.78 -2.39 -1.89
CA VAL A 11 2.15 -1.08 -1.89
C VAL A 11 1.39 -0.87 -3.20
N ILE A 12 0.14 -0.44 -3.07
CA ILE A 12 -0.73 -0.03 -4.18
C ILE A 12 -1.02 1.46 -4.00
N VAL A 13 -0.82 2.25 -5.04
CA VAL A 13 -0.97 3.69 -5.10
C VAL A 13 -1.98 4.00 -6.19
N SER A 14 -2.93 4.85 -5.85
CA SER A 14 -3.98 5.28 -6.76
C SER A 14 -3.44 6.01 -7.99
N ASN A 15 -3.95 5.65 -9.16
CA ASN A 15 -3.65 6.34 -10.42
C ASN A 15 -4.27 7.75 -10.52
N ARG A 16 -5.16 8.09 -9.58
CA ARG A 16 -5.77 9.43 -9.48
C ARG A 16 -4.83 10.47 -8.85
N MET A 17 -3.68 10.05 -8.34
CA MET A 17 -2.68 10.99 -7.84
C MET A 17 -1.90 11.63 -8.98
N THR A 18 -1.75 12.94 -8.90
CA THR A 18 -1.01 13.77 -9.85
C THR A 18 0.36 14.21 -9.31
N GLU A 19 0.81 13.63 -8.20
CA GLU A 19 2.09 13.97 -7.58
C GLU A 19 3.24 13.59 -8.52
N PRO A 20 4.25 14.47 -8.75
CA PRO A 20 5.39 14.12 -9.58
C PRO A 20 6.20 12.97 -8.96
N VAL A 21 6.45 11.89 -9.69
CA VAL A 21 7.27 10.74 -9.24
C VAL A 21 8.67 11.17 -8.77
N THR A 22 9.20 12.27 -9.32
CA THR A 22 10.54 12.79 -9.03
C THR A 22 10.64 13.55 -7.70
N SER A 23 9.53 13.78 -7.01
CA SER A 23 9.55 14.41 -5.69
C SER A 23 9.95 13.38 -4.62
N THR A 24 10.90 13.74 -3.75
CA THR A 24 11.32 12.91 -2.60
C THR A 24 10.14 12.44 -1.74
N TYR A 25 9.06 13.23 -1.70
CA TYR A 25 7.86 12.95 -0.92
C TYR A 25 6.74 12.26 -1.71
N SER A 26 6.95 11.98 -3.01
CA SER A 26 5.93 11.34 -3.83
C SER A 26 5.71 9.92 -3.37
N ILE A 27 4.48 9.56 -3.01
CA ILE A 27 4.20 8.18 -2.62
C ILE A 27 4.17 7.23 -3.82
N GLN A 28 4.11 7.75 -5.05
CA GLN A 28 4.16 6.96 -6.29
C GLN A 28 5.48 6.20 -6.45
N GLN A 29 6.57 6.67 -5.84
CA GLN A 29 7.86 5.97 -5.89
C GLN A 29 7.83 4.59 -5.21
N PHE A 30 6.84 4.37 -4.33
CA PHE A 30 6.67 3.11 -3.61
C PHE A 30 5.73 2.13 -4.32
N GLU A 31 5.15 2.50 -5.47
CA GLU A 31 4.21 1.63 -6.19
C GLU A 31 4.83 0.27 -6.52
N GLY A 32 4.11 -0.80 -6.16
CA GLY A 32 4.56 -2.18 -6.39
C GLY A 32 5.70 -2.65 -5.51
N GLN A 33 6.25 -1.81 -4.62
CA GLN A 33 7.29 -2.22 -3.69
C GLN A 33 6.74 -3.15 -2.61
N GLU A 34 7.50 -4.18 -2.26
CA GLU A 34 7.17 -5.10 -1.19
C GLU A 34 7.47 -4.47 0.18
N ILE A 35 6.53 -4.57 1.11
CA ILE A 35 6.72 -4.10 2.47
C ILE A 35 7.52 -5.13 3.24
N HIS A 36 8.67 -4.68 3.76
CA HIS A 36 9.46 -5.49 4.67
C HIS A 36 8.72 -5.71 5.98
N LEU A 37 8.25 -6.95 6.18
CA LEU A 37 7.51 -7.31 7.37
C LEU A 37 8.42 -7.43 8.59
N PRO A 38 7.91 -7.10 9.79
CA PRO A 38 8.64 -7.38 11.02
C PRO A 38 8.88 -8.89 11.18
N LYS A 39 10.07 -9.22 11.70
CA LYS A 39 10.48 -10.61 11.97
C LYS A 39 9.50 -11.33 12.89
N SER A 40 8.95 -10.60 13.88
CA SER A 40 7.96 -11.14 14.80
C SER A 40 6.55 -11.04 14.22
N VAL A 41 5.88 -12.20 14.15
CA VAL A 41 4.54 -12.35 13.58
C VAL A 41 3.49 -11.52 14.34
N ARG A 42 3.67 -11.31 15.64
CA ARG A 42 2.80 -10.49 16.50
C ARG A 42 2.62 -9.05 15.97
N TYR A 43 3.61 -8.51 15.27
CA TYR A 43 3.58 -7.14 14.78
C TYR A 43 3.27 -7.04 13.29
N ARG A 44 2.97 -8.17 12.63
CA ARG A 44 2.55 -8.13 11.24
C ARG A 44 1.13 -7.56 11.16
N PRO A 45 0.84 -6.70 10.18
CA PRO A 45 -0.52 -6.28 9.95
C PRO A 45 -1.39 -7.50 9.62
N SER A 46 -2.61 -7.53 10.17
CA SER A 46 -3.60 -8.56 9.81
C SER A 46 -3.96 -8.41 8.33
N LYS A 47 -4.00 -9.54 7.61
CA LYS A 47 -4.45 -9.58 6.22
C LYS A 47 -5.88 -9.09 6.08
N GLU A 48 -6.74 -9.40 7.05
CA GLU A 48 -8.14 -8.95 7.08
C GLU A 48 -8.23 -7.42 7.14
N ASN A 49 -7.42 -6.77 7.97
CA ASN A 49 -7.40 -5.31 8.07
C ASN A 49 -6.89 -4.66 6.77
N LEU A 50 -5.91 -5.29 6.12
CA LEU A 50 -5.40 -4.82 4.82
C LEU A 50 -6.45 -4.99 3.72
N ALA A 51 -7.17 -6.11 3.71
CA ALA A 51 -8.26 -6.38 2.78
C ALA A 51 -9.42 -5.40 2.99
N GLU A 52 -9.87 -5.18 4.23
CA GLU A 52 -10.93 -4.21 4.54
C GLU A 52 -10.53 -2.79 4.11
N HIS A 53 -9.29 -2.39 4.38
CA HIS A 53 -8.77 -1.11 3.92
C HIS A 53 -8.77 -1.03 2.39
N LEU A 54 -8.31 -2.08 1.70
CA LEU A 54 -8.31 -2.13 0.24
C LEU A 54 -9.74 -2.01 -0.30
N GLU A 55 -10.69 -2.82 0.18
CA GLU A 55 -12.09 -2.81 -0.24
C GLU A 55 -12.76 -1.45 -0.04
N ARG A 56 -12.54 -0.82 1.12
CA ARG A 56 -13.06 0.51 1.43
C ARG A 56 -12.61 1.57 0.44
N PHE A 57 -11.42 1.38 -0.16
CA PHE A 57 -10.80 2.34 -1.05
C PHE A 57 -10.64 1.83 -2.48
N THR A 58 -11.22 0.68 -2.85
CA THR A 58 -11.17 0.10 -4.21
C THR A 58 -11.60 1.11 -5.28
N GLY A 59 -12.63 1.91 -5.00
CA GLY A 59 -13.12 2.95 -5.91
C GLY A 59 -12.16 4.13 -6.11
N ASN A 60 -11.04 4.16 -5.37
CA ASN A 60 -10.03 5.21 -5.43
C ASN A 60 -8.72 4.78 -6.11
N PHE A 61 -8.52 3.51 -6.44
CA PHE A 61 -7.31 3.06 -7.14
C PHE A 61 -7.44 3.20 -8.66
#